data_AF-A0A849YW65-F1
#
_entry.id   AF-A0A849YW65-F1
#
_cell.length_a   1.000
_cell.length_b   1.000
_cell.length_c   1.000
_cell.angle_alpha   90.00
_cell.angle_beta   90.00
_cell.angle_gamma   90.00
#
_symmetry.space_group_name_H-M   'P 1'
#
loop_
_entity.id
_entity.type
_entity.pdbx_description
1 polymer ?
#
loop_
_entity_poly.entity_id
_entity_poly.type
_entity_poly.pdbx_seq_one_letter_code
_entity_poly.pdbx_strand_id
1 'polypeptide(L)'
;MKTRLVAAGGLFFAIAAAGAACSGETTTETRTAVEHGEVLFGLSQLSPAPGNKLACIDCHDADATHQTGGSLAGATSRPSYWGGSELTLLGAVNHCRYYFMLADTPWTGEEVEARAIYAYLESLPGDGAAAPFSIGSVVDPGPGDAGRGKAVYETACASCHGAKGTGEDAITPTAPVLPDETLAAHPPASYTDAERRLVFIQKTRHGTFLGYGGQMPPFSLEVLSDAELADLLTYMGVP
;
A
#
# COMPACT_ATOMS: atom_id res chain seq x y z
N MET A 1 -8.73 -81.85 -17.84
CA MET A 1 -7.79 -82.40 -16.84
C MET A 1 -6.46 -81.68 -17.04
N LYS A 2 -5.92 -80.98 -16.01
CA LYS A 2 -4.48 -80.82 -15.68
C LYS A 2 -3.50 -80.57 -16.86
N THR A 3 -2.65 -79.55 -16.97
CA THR A 3 -1.89 -78.76 -15.99
C THR A 3 -1.12 -77.65 -16.74
N ARG A 4 -0.65 -76.66 -15.97
CA ARG A 4 0.10 -75.46 -16.32
C ARG A 4 1.59 -75.66 -16.70
N LEU A 5 2.07 -74.65 -17.44
CA LEU A 5 3.38 -73.94 -17.46
C LEU A 5 4.67 -74.64 -17.90
N VAL A 6 5.30 -74.06 -18.93
CA VAL A 6 6.76 -73.96 -19.11
C VAL A 6 7.15 -72.54 -19.55
N ALA A 7 8.09 -72.00 -18.76
CA ALA A 7 9.11 -70.95 -18.91
C ALA A 7 9.22 -69.96 -20.10
N ALA A 8 9.66 -68.76 -19.68
CA ALA A 8 10.73 -67.91 -20.24
C ALA A 8 10.46 -66.93 -21.39
N GLY A 9 10.83 -65.66 -21.14
CA GLY A 9 11.49 -64.83 -22.14
C GLY A 9 10.93 -63.41 -22.31
N GLY A 10 11.71 -62.42 -21.85
CA GLY A 10 11.85 -61.12 -22.52
C GLY A 10 10.76 -60.06 -22.27
N LEU A 11 10.96 -59.21 -21.28
CA LEU A 11 10.22 -57.96 -21.15
C LEU A 11 10.87 -56.89 -22.04
N PHE A 12 10.31 -56.67 -23.23
CA PHE A 12 10.60 -55.48 -24.05
C PHE A 12 9.77 -54.30 -23.52
N PHE A 13 10.46 -53.21 -23.23
CA PHE A 13 9.89 -51.92 -22.84
C PHE A 13 9.01 -51.34 -23.97
N ALA A 14 7.75 -51.01 -23.66
CA ALA A 14 6.98 -50.03 -24.40
C ALA A 14 6.57 -48.94 -23.40
N ILE A 15 7.21 -47.78 -23.53
CA ILE A 15 6.91 -46.56 -22.75
C ILE A 15 5.56 -46.04 -23.25
N ALA A 16 4.52 -46.21 -22.43
CA ALA A 16 3.26 -45.48 -22.60
C ALA A 16 3.43 -44.11 -21.96
N ALA A 17 3.39 -43.06 -22.79
CA ALA A 17 3.33 -41.68 -22.33
C ALA A 17 1.98 -41.44 -21.63
N ALA A 18 1.98 -41.47 -20.30
CA ALA A 18 0.86 -41.01 -19.50
C ALA A 18 0.91 -39.48 -19.46
N GLY A 19 -0.05 -38.83 -20.12
CA GLY A 19 -0.29 -37.41 -19.95
C GLY A 19 -0.65 -37.13 -18.49
N ALA A 20 0.20 -36.38 -17.80
CA ALA A 20 -0.09 -35.83 -16.49
C ALA A 20 -1.17 -34.76 -16.66
N ALA A 21 -2.44 -35.15 -16.50
CA ALA A 21 -3.49 -34.19 -16.24
C ALA A 21 -3.26 -33.65 -14.82
N CYS A 22 -2.85 -32.39 -14.70
CA CYS A 22 -2.92 -31.67 -13.44
C CYS A 22 -4.40 -31.51 -13.06
N SER A 23 -4.94 -32.46 -12.32
CA SER A 23 -6.21 -32.28 -11.60
C SER A 23 -5.94 -31.35 -10.42
N GLY A 24 -5.91 -30.05 -10.68
CA GLY A 24 -5.92 -29.05 -9.61
C GLY A 24 -7.25 -29.18 -8.88
N GLU A 25 -7.24 -29.88 -7.75
CA GLU A 25 -8.39 -29.98 -6.86
C GLU A 25 -8.57 -28.62 -6.20
N THR A 26 -9.55 -27.85 -6.70
CA THR A 26 -9.96 -26.59 -6.08
C THR A 26 -10.47 -26.90 -4.68
N THR A 27 -9.67 -26.57 -3.68
CA THR A 27 -10.08 -26.72 -2.27
C THR A 27 -10.92 -25.51 -1.90
N THR A 28 -12.20 -25.72 -1.62
CA THR A 28 -13.09 -24.68 -1.09
C THR A 28 -12.95 -24.64 0.43
N GLU A 29 -12.26 -23.64 0.96
CA GLU A 29 -12.22 -23.38 2.39
C GLU A 29 -13.41 -22.50 2.80
N THR A 30 -14.08 -22.86 3.90
CA THR A 30 -15.09 -21.98 4.52
C THR A 30 -14.38 -21.11 5.55
N ARG A 31 -14.45 -19.79 5.36
CA ARG A 31 -13.89 -18.79 6.28
C ARG A 31 -14.98 -17.86 6.77
N THR A 32 -14.82 -17.30 7.97
CA THR A 32 -15.64 -16.19 8.44
C THR A 32 -15.37 -14.94 7.60
N ALA A 33 -16.28 -13.95 7.65
CA ALA A 33 -16.06 -12.68 6.94
C ALA A 33 -14.80 -11.95 7.41
N VAL A 34 -14.46 -12.06 8.70
CA VAL A 34 -13.25 -11.47 9.29
C VAL A 34 -11.99 -12.14 8.73
N GLU A 35 -11.89 -13.46 8.80
CA GLU A 35 -10.74 -14.20 8.26
C GLU A 35 -10.58 -13.99 6.75
N HIS A 36 -11.70 -13.89 6.02
CA HIS A 36 -11.66 -13.56 4.60
C HIS A 36 -11.13 -12.13 4.38
N GLY A 37 -11.59 -11.16 5.17
CA GLY A 37 -11.15 -9.77 5.08
C GLY A 37 -9.67 -9.61 5.39
N GLU A 38 -9.16 -10.26 6.44
CA GLU A 38 -7.73 -10.26 6.81
C GLU A 38 -6.87 -10.76 5.64
N VAL A 39 -7.30 -11.86 5.02
CA VAL A 39 -6.60 -12.41 3.85
C VAL A 39 -6.64 -11.41 2.69
N LEU A 40 -7.80 -10.88 2.33
CA LEU A 40 -7.92 -9.90 1.25
C LEU A 40 -7.07 -8.65 1.50
N PHE A 41 -6.91 -8.24 2.76
CA PHE A 41 -6.12 -7.08 3.15
C PHE A 41 -4.64 -7.19 2.76
N GLY A 42 -4.10 -8.42 2.76
CA GLY A 42 -2.73 -8.73 2.37
C GLY A 42 -2.56 -9.17 0.90
N LEU A 43 -3.62 -9.16 0.08
CA LEU A 43 -3.57 -9.70 -1.28
C LEU A 43 -3.57 -8.60 -2.34
N SER A 44 -2.47 -8.50 -3.08
CA SER A 44 -2.37 -7.60 -4.24
C SER A 44 -3.29 -8.02 -5.39
N GLN A 45 -3.74 -9.28 -5.42
CA GLN A 45 -4.65 -9.83 -6.43
C GLN A 45 -6.05 -9.20 -6.38
N LEU A 46 -6.35 -8.42 -5.34
CA LEU A 46 -7.54 -7.58 -5.28
C LEU A 46 -7.48 -6.43 -6.32
N SER A 47 -6.29 -6.10 -6.82
CA SER A 47 -6.10 -5.16 -7.92
C SER A 47 -6.49 -5.82 -9.24
N PRO A 48 -7.36 -5.19 -10.06
CA PRO A 48 -7.65 -5.68 -11.40
C PRO A 48 -6.53 -5.38 -12.41
N ALA A 49 -5.54 -4.55 -12.04
CA ALA A 49 -4.49 -4.13 -12.96
C ALA A 49 -3.36 -5.16 -13.05
N PRO A 50 -3.04 -5.66 -14.26
CA PRO A 50 -1.97 -6.64 -14.43
C PRO A 50 -0.63 -6.12 -13.91
N GLY A 51 0.01 -6.90 -13.04
CA GLY A 51 1.33 -6.58 -12.51
C GLY A 51 1.36 -5.59 -11.34
N ASN A 52 0.20 -5.09 -10.90
CA ASN A 52 0.12 -4.35 -9.63
C ASN A 52 0.45 -5.30 -8.46
N LYS A 53 1.32 -4.84 -7.57
CA LYS A 53 1.81 -5.61 -6.42
C LYS A 53 1.38 -5.03 -5.08
N LEU A 54 0.62 -3.94 -5.07
CA LEU A 54 0.16 -3.27 -3.86
C LEU A 54 -1.04 -4.01 -3.26
N ALA A 55 -0.94 -4.28 -1.97
CA ALA A 55 -2.02 -4.70 -1.08
C ALA A 55 -2.32 -3.59 -0.07
N CYS A 56 -3.42 -3.71 0.68
CA CYS A 56 -3.75 -2.73 1.70
C CYS A 56 -2.69 -2.67 2.81
N ILE A 57 -2.13 -3.84 3.18
CA ILE A 57 -1.12 -3.96 4.23
C ILE A 57 0.18 -3.20 3.95
N ASP A 58 0.55 -3.02 2.68
CA ASP A 58 1.79 -2.28 2.33
C ASP A 58 1.77 -0.82 2.84
N CYS A 59 0.56 -0.27 3.03
CA CYS A 59 0.35 1.05 3.60
C CYS A 59 -0.39 1.04 4.94
N HIS A 60 -0.85 -0.10 5.46
CA HIS A 60 -1.70 -0.19 6.67
C HIS A 60 -1.31 -1.36 7.62
N ASP A 61 -0.07 -1.82 7.56
CA ASP A 61 0.62 -2.66 8.54
C ASP A 61 0.70 -2.04 9.96
N ALA A 62 0.02 -2.68 10.91
CA ALA A 62 -0.02 -2.26 12.31
C ALA A 62 1.35 -2.23 13.02
N ASP A 63 2.36 -2.94 12.50
CA ASP A 63 3.70 -3.00 13.10
C ASP A 63 4.64 -1.88 12.58
N ALA A 64 4.22 -1.10 11.58
CA ALA A 64 5.04 -0.05 10.99
C ALA A 64 4.94 1.29 11.75
N THR A 65 6.09 1.94 12.00
CA THR A 65 6.16 3.20 12.77
C THR A 65 5.79 4.44 11.97
N HIS A 66 6.00 4.44 10.65
CA HIS A 66 5.75 5.59 9.77
C HIS A 66 4.78 5.24 8.65
N GLN A 67 3.54 4.96 9.06
CA GLN A 67 2.53 4.48 8.14
C GLN A 67 1.65 5.57 7.53
N THR A 68 1.65 5.67 6.20
CA THR A 68 0.69 6.53 5.49
C THR A 68 -0.75 6.14 5.82
N GLY A 69 -1.67 7.11 5.91
CA GLY A 69 -3.07 6.82 6.28
C GLY A 69 -3.29 6.47 7.77
N GLY A 70 -2.22 6.36 8.57
CA GLY A 70 -2.25 6.15 10.02
C GLY A 70 -2.80 4.80 10.44
N SER A 71 -2.88 4.59 11.76
CA SER A 71 -3.45 3.37 12.35
C SER A 71 -4.89 3.16 11.87
N LEU A 72 -5.28 1.93 11.56
CA LEU A 72 -6.67 1.60 11.23
C LEU A 72 -7.54 1.25 12.45
N ALA A 73 -7.01 1.36 13.67
CA ALA A 73 -7.79 1.14 14.89
C ALA A 73 -8.99 2.09 14.96
N GLY A 74 -10.18 1.51 15.14
CA GLY A 74 -11.45 2.25 15.15
C GLY A 74 -11.78 2.94 13.81
N ALA A 75 -11.20 2.50 12.69
CA ALA A 75 -11.42 3.12 11.38
C ALA A 75 -12.90 3.19 11.00
N THR A 76 -13.71 2.19 11.36
CA THR A 76 -15.16 2.15 11.10
C THR A 76 -15.95 3.25 11.82
N SER A 77 -15.37 3.85 12.86
CA SER A 77 -15.99 4.90 13.68
C SER A 77 -15.45 6.30 13.36
N ARG A 78 -14.61 6.45 12.33
CA ARG A 78 -14.06 7.76 11.93
C ARG A 78 -15.16 8.66 11.37
N PRO A 79 -15.16 9.96 11.74
CA PRO A 79 -16.11 10.93 11.18
C PRO A 79 -15.79 11.31 9.73
N SER A 80 -14.54 11.13 9.30
CA SER A 80 -14.08 11.39 7.94
C SER A 80 -12.79 10.64 7.64
N TYR A 81 -12.44 10.59 6.36
CA TYR A 81 -11.28 9.90 5.79
C TYR A 81 -10.56 10.85 4.83
N TRP A 82 -9.33 10.49 4.43
CA TRP A 82 -8.54 11.22 3.43
C TRP A 82 -8.41 12.73 3.73
N GLY A 83 -8.12 13.06 5.00
CA GLY A 83 -7.98 14.45 5.42
C GLY A 83 -9.28 15.26 5.42
N GLY A 84 -10.44 14.59 5.48
CA GLY A 84 -11.75 15.22 5.52
C GLY A 84 -12.46 15.31 4.17
N SER A 85 -11.84 14.87 3.07
CA SER A 85 -12.45 14.92 1.74
C SER A 85 -13.47 13.80 1.49
N GLU A 86 -13.46 12.76 2.31
CA GLU A 86 -14.36 11.61 2.20
C GLU A 86 -15.05 11.34 3.54
N LEU A 87 -16.33 11.01 3.51
CA LEU A 87 -17.15 10.85 4.71
C LEU A 87 -17.55 9.39 4.96
N THR A 88 -17.30 8.51 4.00
CA THR A 88 -17.71 7.11 4.07
C THR A 88 -16.51 6.19 4.04
N LEU A 89 -16.55 5.11 4.85
CA LEU A 89 -15.50 4.09 4.82
C LEU A 89 -15.41 3.42 3.44
N LEU A 90 -16.57 3.12 2.82
CA LEU A 90 -16.60 2.51 1.50
C LEU A 90 -15.99 3.44 0.44
N GLY A 91 -16.32 4.73 0.47
CA GLY A 91 -15.66 5.73 -0.38
C GLY A 91 -14.16 5.73 -0.14
N ALA A 92 -13.71 5.70 1.13
CA ALA A 92 -12.30 5.69 1.47
C ALA A 92 -11.55 4.47 0.92
N VAL A 93 -12.15 3.28 1.02
CA VAL A 93 -11.61 2.03 0.44
C VAL A 93 -11.59 2.13 -1.10
N ASN A 94 -12.62 2.71 -1.71
CA ASN A 94 -12.66 2.90 -3.16
C ASN A 94 -11.62 3.90 -3.66
N HIS A 95 -11.30 4.97 -2.93
CA HIS A 95 -10.18 5.86 -3.25
C HIS A 95 -8.86 5.09 -3.25
N CYS A 96 -8.64 4.21 -2.26
CA CYS A 96 -7.46 3.34 -2.25
C CYS A 96 -7.40 2.45 -3.50
N ARG A 97 -8.52 1.74 -3.78
CA ARG A 97 -8.62 0.84 -4.93
C ARG A 97 -8.42 1.57 -6.25
N TYR A 98 -8.94 2.78 -6.39
CA TYR A 98 -8.80 3.59 -7.60
C TYR A 98 -7.38 4.10 -7.80
N TYR A 99 -6.82 4.79 -6.79
CA TYR A 99 -5.54 5.49 -6.94
C TYR A 99 -4.32 4.56 -6.88
N PHE A 100 -4.37 3.50 -6.07
CA PHE A 100 -3.21 2.65 -5.81
C PHE A 100 -3.36 1.24 -6.36
N MET A 101 -4.59 0.72 -6.43
CA MET A 101 -4.87 -0.59 -7.04
C MET A 101 -5.39 -0.49 -8.48
N LEU A 102 -5.49 0.72 -9.03
CA LEU A 102 -5.86 0.99 -10.43
C LEU A 102 -7.19 0.34 -10.85
N ALA A 103 -8.14 0.23 -9.92
CA ALA A 103 -9.49 -0.22 -10.23
C ALA A 103 -10.30 0.93 -10.85
N ASP A 104 -10.95 0.67 -11.99
CA ASP A 104 -11.83 1.64 -12.65
C ASP A 104 -13.27 1.61 -12.11
N THR A 105 -13.64 0.51 -11.45
CA THR A 105 -15.00 0.26 -10.97
C THR A 105 -15.02 0.25 -9.42
N PRO A 106 -15.74 1.19 -8.79
CA PRO A 106 -15.88 1.22 -7.35
C PRO A 106 -16.75 0.07 -6.86
N TRP A 107 -16.49 -0.40 -5.65
CA TRP A 107 -17.40 -1.28 -4.94
C TRP A 107 -18.64 -0.53 -4.49
N THR A 108 -19.77 -1.22 -4.50
CA THR A 108 -21.08 -0.76 -4.07
C THR A 108 -21.35 -1.08 -2.60
N GLY A 109 -20.57 -1.98 -2.00
CA GLY A 109 -20.80 -2.54 -0.66
C GLY A 109 -21.62 -3.82 -0.68
N GLU A 110 -22.08 -4.26 -1.84
CA GLU A 110 -22.76 -5.54 -2.02
C GLU A 110 -21.79 -6.70 -2.23
N GLU A 111 -20.57 -6.38 -2.68
CA GLU A 111 -19.52 -7.34 -2.97
C GLU A 111 -19.09 -8.08 -1.69
N VAL A 112 -18.80 -9.37 -1.81
CA VAL A 112 -18.36 -10.20 -0.68
C VAL A 112 -17.04 -9.67 -0.12
N GLU A 113 -16.16 -9.21 -1.00
CA GLU A 113 -14.86 -8.63 -0.68
C GLU A 113 -15.01 -7.32 0.11
N ALA A 114 -15.92 -6.43 -0.33
CA ALA A 114 -16.18 -5.17 0.36
C ALA A 114 -16.68 -5.40 1.79
N ARG A 115 -17.61 -6.36 1.97
CA ARG A 115 -18.16 -6.74 3.28
C ARG A 115 -17.12 -7.42 4.17
N ALA A 116 -16.26 -8.26 3.58
CA ALA A 116 -15.19 -8.93 4.30
C ALA A 116 -14.14 -7.92 4.81
N ILE A 117 -13.71 -6.97 3.96
CA ILE A 117 -12.82 -5.88 4.39
C ILE A 117 -13.46 -5.06 5.51
N TYR A 118 -14.75 -4.72 5.42
CA TYR A 118 -15.45 -4.02 6.50
C TYR A 118 -15.40 -4.82 7.81
N ALA A 119 -15.75 -6.11 7.77
CA ALA A 119 -15.75 -6.98 8.95
C ALA A 119 -14.35 -7.10 9.57
N TYR A 120 -13.30 -7.19 8.76
CA TYR A 120 -11.93 -7.20 9.24
C TYR A 120 -11.56 -5.88 9.93
N LEU A 121 -11.86 -4.73 9.32
CA LEU A 121 -11.59 -3.42 9.90
C LEU A 121 -12.34 -3.19 11.22
N GLU A 122 -13.58 -3.70 11.32
CA GLU A 122 -14.36 -3.67 12.56
C GLU A 122 -13.75 -4.57 13.66
N SER A 123 -13.09 -5.66 13.27
CA SER A 123 -12.46 -6.60 14.21
C SER A 123 -11.10 -6.16 14.75
N LEU A 124 -10.49 -5.11 14.17
CA LEU A 124 -9.17 -4.65 14.57
C LEU A 124 -9.13 -4.27 16.06
N PRO A 125 -8.03 -4.57 16.78
CA PRO A 125 -7.91 -4.25 18.20
C PRO A 125 -8.12 -2.75 18.49
N GLY A 126 -8.84 -2.45 19.56
CA GLY A 126 -9.09 -1.09 20.02
C GLY A 126 -10.24 -1.02 21.02
N ASP A 127 -10.48 0.15 21.59
CA ASP A 127 -11.63 0.44 22.47
C ASP A 127 -12.88 0.88 21.67
N GLY A 128 -12.82 0.78 20.34
CA GLY A 128 -13.85 1.25 19.41
C GLY A 128 -13.75 2.74 19.08
N ALA A 129 -12.90 3.52 19.76
CA ALA A 129 -12.66 4.90 19.39
C ALA A 129 -11.76 4.97 18.15
N ALA A 130 -12.06 5.91 17.24
CA ALA A 130 -11.24 6.15 16.09
C ALA A 130 -9.86 6.69 16.50
N ALA A 131 -8.79 6.03 16.04
CA ALA A 131 -7.45 6.56 16.19
C ALA A 131 -7.36 7.96 15.54
N PRO A 132 -6.70 8.92 16.21
CA PRO A 132 -6.55 10.28 15.70
C PRO A 132 -5.80 10.28 14.37
N PHE A 133 -6.22 11.17 13.47
CA PHE A 133 -5.59 11.38 12.17
C PHE A 133 -5.64 12.88 11.86
N SER A 134 -4.62 13.60 12.30
CA SER A 134 -4.55 15.05 12.15
C SER A 134 -3.70 15.42 10.93
N ILE A 135 -4.28 16.16 10.00
CA ILE A 135 -3.54 16.71 8.86
C ILE A 135 -2.77 17.96 9.31
N GLY A 136 -1.45 17.95 9.12
CA GLY A 136 -0.58 19.08 9.43
C GLY A 136 -0.69 20.22 8.41
N SER A 137 -0.47 21.45 8.87
CA SER A 137 -0.45 22.63 8.00
C SER A 137 0.73 22.63 7.03
N VAL A 138 0.58 23.30 5.89
CA VAL A 138 1.68 23.49 4.92
C VAL A 138 2.46 24.74 5.27
N VAL A 139 3.36 24.55 6.22
CA VAL A 139 4.31 25.55 6.70
C VAL A 139 5.68 24.90 6.79
N ASP A 140 6.72 25.67 6.50
CA ASP A 140 8.09 25.20 6.67
C ASP A 140 8.39 24.99 8.17
N PRO A 141 8.70 23.75 8.61
CA PRO A 141 9.05 23.49 10.00
C PRO A 141 10.46 23.97 10.38
N GLY A 142 11.23 24.51 9.43
CA GLY A 142 12.60 24.98 9.61
C GLY A 142 13.65 23.90 9.35
N PRO A 143 14.89 24.12 9.81
CA PRO A 143 15.98 23.15 9.62
C PRO A 143 15.81 21.94 10.54
N GLY A 144 16.25 20.78 10.07
CA GLY A 144 16.32 19.53 10.84
C GLY A 144 17.70 18.90 10.83
N ASP A 145 17.76 17.61 11.15
CA ASP A 145 18.95 16.77 11.20
C ASP A 145 18.91 15.71 10.10
N ALA A 146 19.93 15.71 9.24
CA ALA A 146 20.00 14.78 8.11
C ALA A 146 20.17 13.30 8.54
N GLY A 147 20.79 13.04 9.70
CA GLY A 147 20.97 11.69 10.21
C GLY A 147 19.65 11.08 10.68
N ARG A 148 18.85 11.85 11.43
CA ARG A 148 17.48 11.46 11.79
C ARG A 148 16.58 11.40 10.56
N GLY A 149 16.73 12.33 9.63
CA GLY A 149 15.97 12.37 8.38
C GLY A 149 16.22 11.14 7.50
N LYS A 150 17.44 10.59 7.50
CA LYS A 150 17.74 9.32 6.82
C LYS A 150 16.93 8.17 7.41
N ALA A 151 16.87 8.07 8.73
CA ALA A 151 16.07 7.03 9.40
C ALA A 151 14.58 7.16 9.06
N VAL A 152 14.04 8.39 9.08
CA VAL A 152 12.65 8.67 8.67
C VAL A 152 12.43 8.25 7.22
N TYR A 153 13.35 8.55 6.29
CA TYR A 153 13.19 8.14 4.90
C TYR A 153 13.17 6.61 4.74
N GLU A 154 14.05 5.91 5.45
CA GLU A 154 14.15 4.45 5.41
C GLU A 154 12.87 3.77 5.91
N THR A 155 12.22 4.32 6.94
CA THR A 155 11.01 3.74 7.53
C THR A 155 9.71 4.21 6.87
N ALA A 156 9.68 5.44 6.34
CA ALA A 156 8.45 6.08 5.84
C ALA A 156 8.34 6.12 4.32
N CYS A 157 9.47 6.17 3.60
CA CYS A 157 9.47 6.53 2.18
C CYS A 157 10.05 5.43 1.30
N ALA A 158 11.12 4.76 1.74
CA ALA A 158 11.94 3.91 0.90
C ALA A 158 11.22 2.64 0.41
N SER A 159 10.30 2.07 1.19
CA SER A 159 9.50 0.92 0.76
C SER A 159 8.69 1.21 -0.52
N CYS A 160 8.17 2.44 -0.64
CA CYS A 160 7.37 2.85 -1.78
C CYS A 160 8.22 3.49 -2.88
N HIS A 161 9.12 4.40 -2.51
CA HIS A 161 9.88 5.24 -3.44
C HIS A 161 11.27 4.72 -3.77
N GLY A 162 11.71 3.62 -3.16
CA GLY A 162 13.04 3.05 -3.34
C GLY A 162 14.15 3.86 -2.67
N ALA A 163 15.39 3.60 -3.07
CA ALA A 163 16.55 4.34 -2.56
C ALA A 163 16.55 5.80 -3.04
N LYS A 164 16.93 6.73 -2.15
CA LYS A 164 16.96 8.17 -2.43
C LYS A 164 17.78 8.49 -3.68
N GLY A 165 17.19 9.24 -4.60
CA GLY A 165 17.81 9.70 -5.85
C GLY A 165 17.90 8.66 -6.97
N THR A 166 17.68 7.37 -6.68
CA THR A 166 17.71 6.32 -7.72
C THR A 166 16.37 5.64 -7.92
N GLY A 167 15.54 5.55 -6.88
CA GLY A 167 14.31 4.76 -6.89
C GLY A 167 14.54 3.24 -6.94
N GLU A 168 15.77 2.80 -6.68
CA GLU A 168 16.10 1.37 -6.64
C GLU A 168 15.24 0.65 -5.59
N ASP A 169 14.67 -0.50 -5.96
CA ASP A 169 13.74 -1.29 -5.14
C ASP A 169 12.38 -0.62 -4.80
N ALA A 170 11.97 0.42 -5.55
CA ALA A 170 10.62 0.97 -5.41
C ALA A 170 9.52 -0.08 -5.65
N ILE A 171 8.44 -0.04 -4.86
CA ILE A 171 7.34 -1.01 -4.91
C ILE A 171 6.62 -1.05 -6.26
N THR A 172 6.58 0.10 -6.95
CA THR A 172 6.01 0.26 -8.28
C THR A 172 6.91 1.14 -9.14
N PRO A 173 7.05 0.83 -10.45
CA PRO A 173 7.81 1.69 -11.38
C PRO A 173 7.22 3.09 -11.54
N THR A 174 5.99 3.33 -11.07
CA THR A 174 5.34 4.65 -11.13
C THR A 174 5.59 5.51 -9.89
N ALA A 175 6.27 4.99 -8.87
CA ALA A 175 6.63 5.78 -7.70
C ALA A 175 7.73 6.78 -8.10
N PRO A 176 7.56 8.09 -7.81
CA PRO A 176 8.53 9.09 -8.23
C PRO A 176 9.86 8.93 -7.49
N VAL A 177 10.96 9.21 -8.19
CA VAL A 177 12.31 9.21 -7.60
C VAL A 177 12.49 10.46 -6.74
N LEU A 178 12.66 10.27 -5.43
CA LEU A 178 12.71 11.38 -4.48
C LEU A 178 14.14 11.84 -4.16
N PRO A 179 14.40 13.16 -4.02
CA PRO A 179 13.49 14.27 -4.33
C PRO A 179 13.54 14.70 -5.81
N ASP A 180 14.47 14.15 -6.59
CA ASP A 180 14.96 14.71 -7.85
C ASP A 180 13.86 14.90 -8.89
N GLU A 181 12.93 13.96 -9.02
CA GLU A 181 11.82 14.09 -9.97
C GLU A 181 10.85 15.21 -9.57
N THR A 182 10.58 15.37 -8.28
CA THR A 182 9.79 16.52 -7.80
C THR A 182 10.55 17.81 -8.06
N LEU A 183 11.85 17.88 -7.80
CA LEU A 183 12.63 19.09 -8.07
C LEU A 183 12.73 19.42 -9.56
N ALA A 184 12.77 18.41 -10.43
CA ALA A 184 12.76 18.58 -11.89
C ALA A 184 11.41 19.10 -12.39
N ALA A 185 10.30 18.62 -11.82
CA ALA A 185 8.95 19.10 -12.14
C ALA A 185 8.69 20.55 -11.64
N HIS A 186 9.53 21.07 -10.73
CA HIS A 186 9.41 22.41 -10.14
C HIS A 186 10.74 23.17 -10.31
N PRO A 187 11.08 23.56 -11.55
CA PRO A 187 12.38 24.15 -11.86
C PRO A 187 12.53 25.56 -11.28
N PRO A 188 13.76 26.00 -10.97
CA PRO A 188 14.03 27.31 -10.37
C PRO A 188 13.62 28.51 -11.26
N ALA A 189 13.38 28.27 -12.55
CA ALA A 189 12.86 29.29 -13.46
C ALA A 189 11.38 29.63 -13.22
N SER A 190 10.64 28.76 -12.52
CA SER A 190 9.20 28.90 -12.27
C SER A 190 8.82 28.79 -10.79
N TYR A 191 9.72 28.30 -9.94
CA TYR A 191 9.49 28.11 -8.52
C TYR A 191 10.70 28.60 -7.71
N THR A 192 10.43 29.41 -6.69
CA THR A 192 11.40 29.74 -5.65
C THR A 192 11.70 28.51 -4.79
N ASP A 193 12.83 28.54 -4.08
CA ASP A 193 13.19 27.45 -3.16
C ASP A 193 12.15 27.25 -2.06
N ALA A 194 11.60 28.34 -1.51
CA ALA A 194 10.50 28.28 -0.55
C ALA A 194 9.25 27.58 -1.12
N GLU A 195 8.87 27.88 -2.37
CA GLU A 195 7.74 27.20 -3.01
C GLU A 195 8.03 25.71 -3.23
N ARG A 196 9.24 25.35 -3.68
CA ARG A 196 9.65 23.94 -3.87
C ARG A 196 9.60 23.16 -2.56
N ARG A 197 10.01 23.81 -1.46
CA ARG A 197 9.91 23.26 -0.10
C ARG A 197 8.47 23.03 0.33
N LEU A 198 7.60 24.04 0.16
CA LEU A 198 6.18 23.94 0.48
C LEU A 198 5.46 22.89 -0.37
N VAL A 199 5.86 22.69 -1.63
CA VAL A 199 5.36 21.60 -2.46
C VAL A 199 5.68 20.23 -1.86
N PHE A 200 6.89 20.03 -1.36
CA PHE A 200 7.28 18.76 -0.72
C PHE A 200 6.47 18.52 0.57
N ILE A 201 6.27 19.57 1.37
CA ILE A 201 5.44 19.53 2.58
C ILE A 201 3.98 19.20 2.23
N GLN A 202 3.42 19.86 1.22
CA GLN A 202 2.07 19.62 0.72
C GLN A 202 1.88 18.17 0.29
N LYS A 203 2.80 17.64 -0.53
CA LYS A 203 2.76 16.25 -0.99
C LYS A 203 2.79 15.26 0.16
N THR A 204 3.64 15.51 1.15
CA THR A 204 3.81 14.62 2.32
C THR A 204 2.60 14.65 3.26
N ARG A 205 2.09 15.84 3.58
CA ARG A 205 0.97 16.02 4.52
C ARG A 205 -0.37 15.67 3.93
N HIS A 206 -0.61 16.10 2.69
CA HIS A 206 -1.94 16.11 2.09
C HIS A 206 -2.09 15.16 0.91
N GLY A 207 -1.01 14.60 0.36
CA GLY A 207 -1.10 13.76 -0.82
C GLY A 207 -1.80 14.45 -1.99
N THR A 208 -2.63 13.70 -2.72
CA THR A 208 -3.48 14.19 -3.83
C THR A 208 -4.59 15.16 -3.39
N PHE A 209 -4.93 15.16 -2.11
CA PHE A 209 -6.28 15.53 -1.61
C PHE A 209 -6.53 17.04 -1.51
N LEU A 210 -5.52 17.86 -1.80
CA LEU A 210 -5.63 19.31 -1.98
C LEU A 210 -5.31 19.78 -3.41
N GLY A 211 -5.43 18.91 -4.41
CA GLY A 211 -5.34 19.27 -5.83
C GLY A 211 -3.91 19.48 -6.36
N TYR A 212 -2.90 19.26 -5.51
CA TYR A 212 -1.50 19.37 -5.86
C TYR A 212 -0.72 18.26 -5.14
N GLY A 213 -0.46 17.13 -5.81
CA GLY A 213 0.32 16.09 -5.13
C GLY A 213 0.57 14.74 -5.80
N GLY A 214 0.19 14.53 -7.07
CA GLY A 214 0.34 13.20 -7.69
C GLY A 214 -0.52 12.16 -6.96
N GLN A 215 -0.14 10.88 -6.98
CA GLN A 215 -0.83 9.78 -6.30
C GLN A 215 -0.02 9.33 -5.07
N MET A 216 -0.10 10.09 -3.98
CA MET A 216 0.61 9.81 -2.73
C MET A 216 -0.38 9.81 -1.55
N PRO A 217 -0.37 8.80 -0.67
CA PRO A 217 -1.23 8.81 0.52
C PRO A 217 -0.69 9.78 1.60
N PRO A 218 -1.57 10.37 2.42
CA PRO A 218 -1.18 11.42 3.37
C PRO A 218 -0.50 10.85 4.64
N PHE A 219 0.43 11.61 5.21
CA PHE A 219 0.96 11.39 6.56
C PHE A 219 0.31 12.32 7.58
N SER A 220 -0.29 11.74 8.63
CA SER A 220 -0.79 12.52 9.76
C SER A 220 0.33 13.00 10.68
N LEU A 221 0.01 13.93 11.57
CA LEU A 221 0.92 14.44 12.59
C LEU A 221 1.29 13.39 13.64
N GLU A 222 0.40 12.42 13.89
CA GLU A 222 0.63 11.32 14.83
C GLU A 222 1.66 10.31 14.32
N VAL A 223 1.82 10.23 13.00
CA VAL A 223 2.76 9.32 12.34
C VAL A 223 4.06 10.01 11.97
N LEU A 224 3.97 11.23 11.44
CA LEU A 224 5.13 12.02 11.03
C LEU A 224 5.02 13.39 11.67
N SER A 225 5.75 13.64 12.74
CA SER A 225 5.74 14.95 13.40
C SER A 225 6.35 16.04 12.51
N ASP A 226 6.14 17.32 12.85
CA ASP A 226 6.78 18.43 12.13
C ASP A 226 8.31 18.42 12.28
N ALA A 227 8.82 17.93 13.42
CA ALA A 227 10.25 17.75 13.63
C ALA A 227 10.83 16.67 12.70
N GLU A 228 10.16 15.54 12.56
CA GLU A 228 10.59 14.49 11.62
C GLU A 228 10.46 14.94 10.17
N LEU A 229 9.45 15.75 9.84
CA LEU A 229 9.35 16.37 8.53
C LEU A 229 10.52 17.33 8.26
N ALA A 230 10.93 18.14 9.24
CA ALA A 230 12.11 19.01 9.12
C ALA A 230 13.40 18.19 8.89
N ASP A 231 13.56 17.11 9.65
CA ASP A 231 14.69 16.17 9.52
C ASP A 231 14.69 15.54 8.11
N LEU A 232 13.54 15.05 7.64
CA LEU A 232 13.35 14.47 6.32
C LEU A 232 13.69 15.47 5.21
N LEU A 233 13.14 16.69 5.24
CA LEU A 233 13.42 17.74 4.25
C LEU A 233 14.91 18.05 4.18
N THR A 234 15.58 18.09 5.34
CA THR A 234 17.03 18.32 5.44
C THR A 234 17.83 17.17 4.84
N TYR A 235 17.49 15.91 5.17
CA TYR A 235 18.13 14.74 4.56
C TYR A 235 17.92 14.70 3.04
N MET A 236 16.72 15.06 2.59
CA MET A 236 16.39 15.07 1.18
C MET A 236 17.14 16.16 0.41
N GLY A 237 17.62 17.20 1.09
CA GLY A 237 18.23 18.36 0.42
C GLY A 237 17.20 19.16 -0.37
N VAL A 238 15.94 19.11 0.05
CA VAL A 238 14.90 20.02 -0.45
C VAL A 238 15.28 21.41 0.06
N PRO A 239 15.33 22.42 -0.82
CA PRO A 239 15.87 23.73 -0.48
C PRO A 239 14.99 24.50 0.51
#